data_AF-A0A1V6GS92-F1
#
_entry.id   AF-A0A1V6GS92-F1
#
_cell.length_a   1.000
_cell.length_b   1.000
_cell.length_c   1.000
_cell.angle_alpha   90.00
_cell.angle_beta   90.00
_cell.angle_gamma   90.00
#
_symmetry.space_group_name_H-M   'P 1'
#
loop_
_entity.id
_entity.type
_entity.pdbx_description
1 polymer ?
#
loop_
_entity_poly.entity_id
_entity_poly.type
_entity_poly.pdbx_seq_one_letter_code
_entity_poly.pdbx_strand_id
1 'polypeptide(L)'
;MKLVALGPLRLSHEDVWRLTWGEVEDLAYAWRYSEFLETQKRAQHAAWILNGSGNLKRPLRVEDLSGYWVDGRIMDKNEYHEYQKRRIRAKRGVKNG
;
A
#
# COMPACT_ATOMS: atom_id res chain seq x y z
N MET A 1 -8.92 7.66 32.54
CA MET A 1 -9.72 7.61 31.29
C MET A 1 -8.76 7.80 30.12
N LYS A 2 -8.53 6.77 29.29
CA LYS A 2 -7.73 6.95 28.05
C LYS A 2 -8.62 7.70 27.06
N LEU A 3 -8.37 9.00 26.90
CA LEU A 3 -8.87 9.76 25.76
C LEU A 3 -8.31 9.08 24.51
N VAL A 4 -9.15 8.28 23.85
CA VAL A 4 -8.87 7.70 22.52
C VAL A 4 -8.74 8.89 21.59
N ALA A 5 -7.53 9.39 21.42
CA ALA A 5 -7.34 10.55 20.57
C ALA A 5 -7.03 10.12 19.13
N LEU A 6 -7.79 10.75 18.25
CA LEU A 6 -7.45 11.13 16.88
C LEU A 6 -6.94 10.04 15.93
N GLY A 7 -7.90 9.21 15.51
CA GLY A 7 -7.90 8.64 14.17
C GLY A 7 -6.94 7.47 13.94
N PRO A 8 -6.57 7.20 12.68
CA PRO A 8 -5.85 5.98 12.29
C PRO A 8 -4.48 5.78 12.96
N LEU A 9 -3.85 6.85 13.45
CA LEU A 9 -2.52 6.83 14.04
C LEU A 9 -2.50 6.48 15.53
N ARG A 10 -3.68 6.35 16.17
CA ARG A 10 -3.85 5.98 17.59
C ARG A 10 -3.04 6.85 18.56
N LEU A 11 -2.85 8.13 18.24
CA LEU A 11 -2.07 9.09 19.04
C LEU A 11 -2.95 9.73 20.10
N SER A 12 -2.50 9.82 21.36
CA SER A 12 -3.22 10.60 22.37
C SER A 12 -3.02 12.12 22.17
N HIS A 13 -3.85 12.93 22.83
CA HIS A 13 -3.71 14.39 22.77
C HIS A 13 -2.34 14.88 23.26
N GLU A 14 -1.75 14.20 24.25
CA GLU A 14 -0.41 14.53 24.74
C GLU A 14 0.69 14.15 23.75
N ASP A 15 0.51 13.05 23.01
CA ASP A 15 1.50 12.58 22.04
C ASP A 15 1.68 13.59 20.89
N VAL A 16 0.59 14.26 20.48
CA VAL A 16 0.63 15.30 19.43
C VAL A 16 1.60 16.44 19.76
N TRP A 17 1.75 16.77 21.04
CA TRP A 17 2.65 17.84 21.49
C TRP A 17 4.12 17.41 21.66
N ARG A 18 4.39 16.10 21.63
CA ARG A 18 5.73 15.53 21.86
C ARG A 18 6.38 14.97 20.59
N LEU A 19 5.58 14.69 19.58
CA LEU A 19 6.06 14.16 18.31
C LEU A 19 6.62 15.26 17.41
N THR A 20 7.73 14.94 16.78
CA THR A 20 8.27 15.71 15.66
C THR A 20 7.48 15.42 14.39
N TRP A 21 7.60 16.33 13.41
CA TRP A 21 6.93 16.15 12.12
C TRP A 21 7.37 14.88 11.38
N GLY A 22 8.66 14.52 11.47
CA GLY A 22 9.19 13.29 10.87
C GLY A 22 8.58 12.03 11.48
N GLU A 23 8.42 11.98 12.80
CA GLU A 23 7.78 10.84 13.46
C GLU A 23 6.30 10.70 13.06
N VAL A 24 5.60 11.82 12.85
CA VAL A 24 4.22 11.80 12.35
C VAL A 24 4.16 11.24 10.91
N GLU A 25 5.11 11.63 10.04
CA GLU A 25 5.20 11.10 8.68
C GLU A 25 5.49 9.59 8.67
N ASP A 26 6.40 9.12 9.53
CA ASP A 26 6.73 7.70 9.68
C ASP A 26 5.52 6.89 10.18
N LEU A 27 4.80 7.40 11.17
CA LEU A 27 3.56 6.78 11.65
C LEU A 27 2.49 6.73 10.57
N ALA A 28 2.34 7.79 9.79
CA ALA A 28 1.40 7.81 8.66
C ALA A 28 1.79 6.79 7.59
N TYR A 29 3.09 6.66 7.29
CA TYR A 29 3.59 5.65 6.36
C TYR A 29 3.32 4.24 6.86
N ALA A 30 3.64 3.96 8.13
CA ALA A 30 3.41 2.67 8.75
C ALA A 30 1.92 2.29 8.78
N TRP A 31 1.05 3.26 9.12
CA TRP A 31 -0.39 3.05 9.09
C TRP A 31 -0.89 2.70 7.69
N ARG A 32 -0.51 3.48 6.66
CA ARG A 32 -0.91 3.22 5.27
C ARG A 32 -0.45 1.84 4.79
N TYR A 33 0.75 1.42 5.17
CA TYR A 33 1.25 0.10 4.84
C TYR A 33 0.45 -1.00 5.55
N SER A 34 0.09 -0.80 6.82
CA SER A 34 -0.75 -1.75 7.56
C SER A 34 -2.14 -1.92 6.92
N GLU A 35 -2.76 -0.83 6.47
CA GLU A 35 -4.05 -0.87 5.74
C GLU A 35 -3.92 -1.58 4.39
N PHE A 36 -2.80 -1.37 3.68
CA PHE A 36 -2.52 -2.09 2.45
C PHE A 36 -2.42 -3.61 2.70
N LEU A 37 -1.72 -4.04 3.75
CA LEU A 37 -1.62 -5.47 4.10
C LEU A 37 -2.98 -6.08 4.46
N GLU A 38 -3.82 -5.36 5.22
CA GLU A 38 -5.18 -5.81 5.53
C GLU A 38 -6.04 -5.93 4.26
N THR A 39 -5.91 -4.98 3.34
CA THR A 39 -6.57 -5.04 2.03
C THR A 39 -6.08 -6.22 1.21
N GLN A 40 -4.77 -6.50 1.22
CA GLN A 40 -4.18 -7.64 0.51
C GLN A 40 -4.71 -8.98 1.03
N LYS A 41 -4.85 -9.14 2.34
CA LYS A 41 -5.46 -10.36 2.94
C LYS A 41 -6.91 -10.54 2.48
N ARG A 42 -7.71 -9.46 2.49
CA ARG A 42 -9.11 -9.49 2.02
C ARG A 42 -9.19 -9.81 0.53
N ALA A 43 -8.33 -9.20 -0.27
CA ALA A 43 -8.22 -9.44 -1.70
C ALA A 43 -7.81 -10.88 -2.01
N GLN A 44 -6.92 -11.49 -1.21
CA GLN A 44 -6.54 -12.89 -1.36
C GLN A 44 -7.74 -13.82 -1.18
N HIS A 45 -8.54 -13.63 -0.13
CA HIS A 45 -9.75 -14.41 0.08
C HIS A 45 -10.76 -14.23 -1.06
N ALA A 46 -10.98 -12.99 -1.50
CA ALA A 46 -11.87 -12.69 -2.62
C ALA A 46 -11.39 -13.35 -3.93
N ALA A 47 -10.09 -13.29 -4.22
CA ALA A 47 -9.49 -13.92 -5.39
C ALA A 47 -9.68 -15.43 -5.38
N TRP A 48 -9.53 -16.09 -4.22
CA TRP A 48 -9.78 -17.54 -4.11
C TRP A 48 -11.24 -17.90 -4.38
N ILE A 49 -12.20 -17.18 -3.78
CA ILE A 49 -13.62 -17.42 -3.99
C ILE A 49 -13.99 -17.24 -5.47
N LEU A 50 -13.56 -16.12 -6.07
CA LEU A 50 -13.91 -15.78 -7.45
C LEU A 50 -13.25 -16.72 -8.46
N ASN A 51 -11.97 -17.06 -8.27
CA ASN A 51 -11.29 -18.01 -9.14
C ASN A 51 -11.85 -19.43 -8.99
N GLY A 52 -12.18 -19.84 -7.76
CA GLY A 52 -12.80 -21.14 -7.49
C GLY A 52 -14.20 -21.30 -8.08
N SER A 53 -14.92 -20.19 -8.30
CA SER A 53 -16.28 -20.22 -8.88
C SER A 53 -16.34 -20.67 -10.35
N GLY A 54 -15.22 -20.66 -11.07
CA GLY A 54 -15.16 -21.02 -12.50
C GLY A 54 -15.80 -20.02 -13.46
N ASN A 55 -16.40 -18.92 -12.95
CA ASN A 55 -17.14 -17.95 -13.76
C ASN A 55 -16.26 -16.86 -14.42
N LEU A 56 -14.95 -16.91 -14.22
CA LEU A 56 -14.03 -15.89 -14.72
C LEU A 56 -13.33 -16.34 -16.01
N LYS A 57 -13.33 -15.46 -17.02
CA LYS A 57 -12.58 -15.67 -18.28
C LYS A 57 -11.06 -15.74 -18.07
N ARG A 58 -10.54 -15.13 -17.00
CA ARG A 58 -9.13 -15.13 -16.62
C ARG A 58 -9.00 -15.18 -15.11
N PRO A 59 -7.97 -15.84 -14.56
CA PRO A 59 -7.70 -15.81 -13.13
C PRO A 59 -7.51 -14.38 -12.63
N LEU A 60 -8.25 -14.02 -11.59
CA LEU A 60 -8.11 -12.77 -10.86
C LEU A 60 -6.89 -12.86 -9.93
N ARG A 61 -5.98 -11.88 -10.02
CA ARG A 61 -4.85 -11.79 -9.09
C ARG A 61 -5.20 -10.90 -7.90
N VAL A 62 -4.49 -11.08 -6.80
CA VAL A 62 -4.68 -10.27 -5.60
C VAL A 62 -4.41 -8.79 -5.90
N GLU A 63 -3.36 -8.51 -6.68
CA GLU A 63 -2.96 -7.16 -7.04
C GLU A 63 -3.94 -6.48 -8.01
N ASP A 64 -4.78 -7.25 -8.72
CA ASP A 64 -5.87 -6.67 -9.50
C ASP A 64 -6.98 -6.07 -8.59
N LEU A 65 -7.03 -6.46 -7.30
CA LEU A 65 -7.96 -5.95 -6.30
C LEU A 65 -7.31 -4.99 -5.30
N SER A 66 -6.08 -5.28 -4.86
CA SER A 66 -5.39 -4.49 -3.83
C SER A 66 -4.42 -3.44 -4.40
N GLY A 67 -4.12 -3.49 -5.70
CA GLY A 67 -3.08 -2.68 -6.31
C GLY A 67 -1.66 -3.08 -5.87
N TYR A 68 -0.70 -2.22 -6.18
CA TYR A 68 0.72 -2.40 -5.91
C TYR A 68 1.23 -1.34 -4.94
N TRP A 69 1.83 -1.76 -3.83
CA TRP A 69 2.51 -0.82 -2.93
C TRP A 69 3.86 -0.37 -3.52
N VAL A 70 4.03 0.94 -3.67
CA VAL A 70 5.26 1.58 -4.15
C VAL A 70 5.49 2.87 -3.35
N ASP A 71 6.56 2.90 -2.56
CA ASP A 71 7.07 4.10 -1.89
C ASP A 71 5.97 4.90 -1.17
N GLY A 72 5.14 4.22 -0.38
CA GLY A 72 4.08 4.86 0.41
C GLY A 72 2.76 5.06 -0.33
N ARG A 73 2.64 4.65 -1.60
CA ARG A 73 1.41 4.80 -2.39
C ARG A 73 0.95 3.47 -2.95
N ILE A 74 -0.36 3.34 -3.13
CA ILE A 74 -0.96 2.19 -3.83
C ILE A 74 -1.14 2.64 -5.28
N MET A 75 -0.49 1.92 -6.19
CA MET A 75 -0.59 2.13 -7.62
C MET A 75 -1.53 1.10 -8.23
N ASP A 76 -2.30 1.52 -9.23
CA ASP A 76 -2.99 0.57 -10.07
C ASP A 76 -2.00 -0.19 -10.98
N LYS A 77 -2.52 -1.17 -11.72
CA LYS A 77 -1.71 -2.00 -12.61
C LYS A 77 -0.99 -1.21 -13.70
N ASN A 78 -1.66 -0.26 -14.32
CA ASN A 78 -1.10 0.53 -15.41
C ASN A 78 -0.02 1.49 -14.88
N GLU A 79 -0.31 2.15 -13.76
CA GLU A 79 0.63 3.00 -13.05
C GLU A 79 1.88 2.23 -12.63
N TYR A 80 1.69 1.04 -12.08
CA TYR A 80 2.80 0.16 -11.70
C TYR A 80 3.64 -0.24 -12.90
N HIS A 81 3.01 -0.61 -14.02
CA HIS A 81 3.74 -0.94 -15.26
C HIS A 81 4.56 0.24 -15.78
N GLU A 82 4.01 1.45 -15.79
CA GLU A 82 4.75 2.64 -16.20
C GLU A 82 5.86 3.01 -15.22
N TYR A 83 5.63 2.84 -13.91
CA TYR A 83 6.67 2.97 -12.90
C TYR A 83 7.83 2.00 -13.15
N GLN A 84 7.54 0.72 -13.44
CA GLN A 84 8.57 -0.28 -13.74
C GLN A 84 9.37 0.06 -14.99
N LYS A 85 8.71 0.49 -16.08
CA LYS A 85 9.40 0.92 -17.31
C LYS A 85 10.36 2.08 -17.04
N ARG A 86 9.90 3.10 -16.32
CA ARG A 86 10.73 4.25 -15.92
C ARG A 86 11.93 3.81 -15.08
N ARG A 87 11.70 2.97 -14.08
CA ARG A 87 12.75 2.43 -13.19
C ARG A 87 13.81 1.64 -13.94
N ILE A 88 13.41 0.78 -14.88
CA ILE A 88 14.35 -0.01 -15.71
C ILE A 88 15.14 0.90 -16.65
N ARG A 89 14.48 1.88 -17.29
CA ARG A 89 15.15 2.85 -18.17
C ARG A 89 16.21 3.64 -17.41
N ALA A 90 15.89 4.12 -16.21
CA ALA A 90 16.84 4.82 -15.35
C ALA A 90 18.07 3.95 -15.03
N LYS A 91 17.88 2.68 -14.64
CA LYS A 91 18.99 1.76 -14.39
C LYS A 91 19.87 1.49 -15.61
N ARG A 92 19.29 1.47 -16.82
CA ARG A 92 20.06 1.28 -18.07
C ARG A 92 20.86 2.53 -18.45
N GLY A 93 20.32 3.73 -18.19
CA GLY A 93 21.03 4.99 -18.43
C GLY A 93 22.27 5.17 -17.56
N VAL A 94 22.26 4.64 -16.34
CA VAL A 94 23.40 4.68 -15.40
C VAL A 94 24.58 3.79 -15.84
N LYS A 95 24.37 2.80 -16.72
CA LYS A 95 25.45 1.93 -17.20
C LYS A 95 26.34 2.53 -18.29
N ASN A 96 26.00 3.70 -18.83
CA ASN A 96 26.72 4.35 -19.93
C ASN A 96 27.52 5.61 -19.49
N GLY A 97 27.81 5.75 -18.20
CA GLY A 97 28.64 6.83 -17.63
C GLY A 97 29.91 6.28 -17.02
#